data_AF-A0A7Y8Y1T4-F1
#
_entry.id   AF-A0A7Y8Y1T4-F1
#
_cell.length_a   1.000
_cell.length_b   1.000
_cell.length_c   1.000
_cell.angle_alpha   90.00
_cell.angle_beta   90.00
_cell.angle_gamma   90.00
#
_symmetry.space_group_name_H-M   'P 1'
#
loop_
_entity.id
_entity.type
_entity.pdbx_description
1 polymer ?
#
loop_
_entity_poly.entity_id
_entity_poly.type
_entity_poly.pdbx_seq_one_letter_code
_entity_poly.pdbx_strand_id
1 'polypeptide(L)'
;MKKILMGASALVMALSLNSCSSDDNGGGVSAAKLEGKWEFSKEKFSAAGQALPEEDYEGNQAGCSKDYITMSETGTYVWGDYWDSECSLDLTEGTWSLDGKTLTMTDEFGTDEMTVVSVSSTKLVVKSVTTEGGIEWTERYTLTKAAQ
;
A
#
# COMPACT_ATOMS: atom_id res chain seq x y z
N MET A 1 39.66 33.88 -47.94
CA MET A 1 38.26 33.38 -48.02
C MET A 1 38.11 32.34 -46.91
N LYS A 2 37.20 32.33 -45.95
CA LYS A 2 36.01 33.11 -45.60
C LYS A 2 35.78 32.87 -44.09
N LYS A 3 35.43 33.90 -43.33
CA LYS A 3 35.13 33.87 -41.87
C LYS A 3 33.65 33.56 -41.65
N ILE A 4 33.29 32.70 -40.69
CA ILE A 4 31.97 32.56 -40.01
C ILE A 4 32.31 31.81 -38.71
N LEU A 5 32.24 32.28 -37.45
CA LEU A 5 31.38 33.13 -36.63
C LEU A 5 29.94 32.62 -36.39
N MET A 6 29.72 32.13 -35.16
CA MET A 6 28.51 32.13 -34.32
C MET A 6 27.24 31.42 -34.81
N GLY A 7 26.72 30.56 -33.93
CA GLY A 7 25.33 30.12 -33.89
C GLY A 7 25.00 29.53 -32.52
N ALA A 8 24.51 30.37 -31.61
CA ALA A 8 23.85 29.96 -30.38
C ALA A 8 22.35 29.76 -30.64
N SER A 9 21.77 28.68 -30.13
CA SER A 9 20.37 28.52 -29.67
C SER A 9 20.21 27.05 -29.27
N ALA A 10 20.15 26.72 -27.99
CA ALA A 10 18.99 26.87 -27.09
C ALA A 10 17.85 25.89 -27.41
N LEU A 11 17.42 25.23 -26.34
CA LEU A 11 16.12 24.56 -26.14
C LEU A 11 16.03 23.11 -26.66
N VAL A 12 16.31 22.16 -25.77
CA VAL A 12 15.52 20.92 -25.74
C VAL A 12 14.94 20.78 -24.34
N MET A 13 13.63 20.70 -24.36
CA MET A 13 12.70 20.79 -23.24
C MET A 13 12.98 19.72 -22.20
N ALA A 14 13.01 20.13 -20.92
CA ALA A 14 12.75 19.24 -19.81
C ALA A 14 11.32 18.71 -20.00
N LEU A 15 11.20 17.46 -20.47
CA LEU A 15 9.94 16.72 -20.40
C LEU A 15 9.78 16.23 -18.97
N SER A 16 9.31 17.12 -18.10
CA SER A 16 8.61 16.71 -16.89
C SER A 16 7.34 15.98 -17.34
N LEU A 17 7.40 14.66 -17.38
CA LEU A 17 6.23 13.81 -17.47
C LEU A 17 5.45 13.93 -16.15
N ASN A 18 4.70 15.01 -16.01
CA ASN A 18 3.53 15.09 -15.13
C ASN A 18 2.48 14.13 -15.69
N SER A 19 2.58 12.85 -15.36
CA SER A 19 1.48 11.91 -15.57
C SER A 19 0.51 12.02 -14.40
N CYS A 20 -0.10 13.20 -14.24
CA CYS A 20 -1.37 13.31 -13.53
C CYS A 20 -2.47 12.91 -14.51
N SER A 21 -2.74 11.61 -14.59
CA SER A 21 -4.00 11.10 -15.11
C SER A 21 -5.12 11.60 -14.21
N SER A 22 -5.82 12.65 -14.68
CA SER A 22 -7.04 13.14 -14.06
C SER A 22 -8.22 12.35 -14.59
N ASP A 23 -8.74 11.40 -13.81
CA ASP A 23 -10.15 11.02 -13.85
C ASP A 23 -10.49 10.20 -12.59
N ASP A 24 -11.29 10.76 -11.68
CA ASP A 24 -12.61 10.21 -11.33
C ASP A 24 -13.23 11.03 -10.17
N ASN A 25 -14.36 11.67 -10.44
CA ASN A 25 -15.10 12.46 -9.48
C ASN A 25 -15.96 11.54 -8.59
N GLY A 26 -15.34 10.93 -7.58
CA GLY A 26 -16.06 10.16 -6.56
C GLY A 26 -15.15 9.48 -5.55
N GLY A 27 -14.89 10.10 -4.40
CA GLY A 27 -14.36 9.41 -3.22
C GLY A 27 -13.11 8.53 -3.44
N GLY A 28 -12.26 8.85 -4.43
CA GLY A 28 -11.25 7.94 -4.98
C GLY A 28 -10.13 7.54 -4.01
N VAL A 29 -9.46 6.44 -4.33
CA VAL A 29 -8.21 6.02 -3.67
C VAL A 29 -7.12 7.00 -4.09
N SER A 30 -6.36 7.52 -3.13
CA SER A 30 -5.23 8.41 -3.38
C SER A 30 -4.14 8.15 -2.34
N ALA A 31 -2.87 8.35 -2.71
CA ALA A 31 -1.73 8.18 -1.82
C ALA A 31 -1.91 8.94 -0.49
N ALA A 32 -2.35 10.20 -0.55
CA ALA A 32 -2.64 11.04 0.60
C ALA A 32 -3.67 10.46 1.60
N LYS A 33 -4.56 9.57 1.15
CA LYS A 33 -5.53 8.92 2.05
C LYS A 33 -4.95 7.68 2.73
N LEU A 34 -3.89 7.11 2.17
CA LEU A 34 -3.19 5.94 2.72
C LEU A 34 -2.16 6.34 3.77
N GLU A 35 -1.62 7.55 3.73
CA GLU A 35 -0.65 8.06 4.71
C GLU A 35 -1.16 7.96 6.15
N GLY A 36 -0.28 7.57 7.08
CA GLY A 36 -0.53 7.42 8.51
C GLY A 36 -0.50 5.97 8.98
N LYS A 37 -0.81 5.78 10.27
CA LYS A 37 -0.81 4.48 10.95
C LYS A 37 -2.17 3.79 10.84
N TRP A 38 -2.15 2.52 10.44
CA TRP A 38 -3.30 1.65 10.24
C TRP A 38 -3.09 0.34 10.98
N GLU A 39 -4.06 -0.04 11.82
CA GLU A 39 -4.02 -1.25 12.64
C GLU A 39 -4.87 -2.35 12.01
N PHE A 40 -4.36 -3.58 11.94
CA PHE A 40 -5.09 -4.71 11.39
C PHE A 40 -6.27 -5.08 12.28
N SER A 41 -7.48 -5.14 11.71
CA SER A 41 -8.71 -5.32 12.47
C SER A 41 -9.46 -6.60 12.12
N LYS A 42 -9.64 -6.87 10.84
CA LYS A 42 -10.40 -8.02 10.35
C LYS A 42 -9.73 -8.60 9.12
N GLU A 43 -9.96 -9.87 8.88
CA GLU A 43 -9.59 -10.51 7.64
C GLU A 43 -10.71 -11.39 7.09
N LYS A 44 -10.61 -11.68 5.79
CA LYS A 44 -11.56 -12.52 5.09
C LYS A 44 -10.89 -13.26 3.96
N PHE A 45 -11.01 -14.58 4.00
CA PHE A 45 -10.50 -15.47 2.97
C PHE A 45 -11.60 -15.89 2.01
N SER A 46 -11.24 -16.03 0.74
CA SER A 46 -12.11 -16.63 -0.27
C SER A 46 -11.29 -17.45 -1.26
N ALA A 47 -11.84 -18.58 -1.68
CA ALA A 47 -11.22 -19.53 -2.59
C ALA A 47 -12.28 -20.14 -3.50
N ALA A 48 -11.96 -20.33 -4.78
CA ALA A 48 -12.85 -20.96 -5.75
C ALA A 48 -14.28 -20.35 -5.78
N GLY A 49 -14.40 -19.03 -5.58
CA GLY A 49 -15.67 -18.31 -5.54
C GLY A 49 -16.49 -18.50 -4.26
N GLN A 50 -15.99 -19.23 -3.26
CA GLN A 50 -16.58 -19.33 -1.92
C GLN A 50 -15.84 -18.42 -0.94
N ALA A 51 -16.59 -17.73 -0.09
CA ALA A 51 -16.01 -16.85 0.92
C ALA A 51 -16.28 -17.41 2.32
N LEU A 52 -15.24 -17.44 3.14
CA LEU A 52 -15.37 -17.71 4.56
C LEU A 52 -16.00 -16.50 5.28
N PRO A 53 -16.52 -16.68 6.50
CA PRO A 53 -16.88 -15.56 7.37
C PRO A 53 -15.71 -14.57 7.53
N GLU A 54 -16.05 -13.31 7.83
CA GLU A 54 -15.04 -12.33 8.23
C GLU A 54 -14.72 -12.54 9.71
N GLU A 55 -13.44 -12.57 10.05
CA GLU A 55 -12.94 -12.88 11.39
C GLU A 55 -11.98 -11.79 11.87
N ASP A 56 -11.63 -11.79 13.16
CA ASP A 56 -10.54 -10.94 13.65
C ASP A 56 -9.23 -11.33 12.96
N TYR A 57 -8.38 -10.35 12.65
CA TYR A 57 -7.10 -10.63 12.01
C TYR A 57 -6.23 -11.52 12.91
N GLU A 58 -5.95 -12.74 12.46
CA GLU A 58 -5.28 -13.79 13.23
C GLU A 58 -3.82 -13.47 13.56
N GLY A 59 -3.16 -12.60 12.77
CA GLY A 59 -1.80 -12.14 13.06
C GLY A 59 -1.68 -11.36 14.37
N ASN A 60 -2.76 -10.72 14.82
CA ASN A 60 -2.74 -9.99 16.09
C ASN A 60 -2.49 -10.92 17.27
N GLN A 61 -1.37 -10.73 17.96
CA GLN A 61 -1.08 -11.45 19.19
C GLN A 61 -2.08 -11.12 20.31
N ALA A 62 -2.72 -12.16 20.85
CA ALA A 62 -3.73 -12.03 21.90
C ALA A 62 -3.14 -11.37 23.16
N GLY A 63 -3.81 -10.32 23.65
CA GLY A 63 -3.37 -9.54 24.81
C GLY A 63 -2.48 -8.35 24.49
N CYS A 64 -2.04 -8.21 23.24
CA CYS A 64 -1.18 -7.13 22.78
C CYS A 64 -1.95 -6.02 22.05
N SER A 65 -1.22 -4.97 21.70
CA SER A 65 -1.70 -4.01 20.70
C SER A 65 -1.80 -4.71 19.34
N LYS A 66 -2.58 -4.14 18.43
CA LYS A 66 -2.73 -4.67 17.08
C LYS A 66 -1.48 -4.44 16.25
N ASP A 67 -1.22 -5.38 15.36
CA ASP A 67 -0.25 -5.20 14.29
C ASP A 67 -0.65 -4.00 13.44
N TYR A 68 0.33 -3.36 12.82
CA TYR A 68 0.09 -2.14 12.10
C TYR A 68 1.02 -1.94 10.91
N ILE A 69 0.57 -1.08 10.01
CA ILE A 69 1.39 -0.46 8.98
C ILE A 69 1.32 1.06 9.13
N THR A 70 2.47 1.72 9.09
CA THR A 70 2.56 3.19 9.00
C THR A 70 3.11 3.56 7.65
N MET A 71 2.33 4.25 6.83
CA MET A 71 2.75 4.76 5.52
C MET A 71 3.10 6.24 5.61
N SER A 72 4.30 6.63 5.18
CA SER A 72 4.76 8.03 5.16
C SER A 72 4.44 8.74 3.86
N GLU A 73 4.34 10.07 3.91
CA GLU A 73 4.21 10.96 2.74
C GLU A 73 5.39 10.81 1.75
N THR A 74 6.55 10.39 2.23
CA THR A 74 7.78 10.23 1.43
C THR A 74 7.89 8.85 0.76
N GLY A 75 6.86 8.01 0.83
CA GLY A 75 6.85 6.69 0.18
C GLY A 75 7.62 5.61 0.94
N THR A 76 7.81 5.77 2.26
CA THR A 76 8.34 4.71 3.14
C THR A 76 7.24 4.13 4.01
N TYR A 77 7.37 2.87 4.42
CA TYR A 77 6.48 2.28 5.41
C TYR A 77 7.25 1.59 6.53
N VAL A 78 6.55 1.41 7.65
CA VAL A 78 6.96 0.56 8.77
C VAL A 78 5.83 -0.40 9.07
N TRP A 79 6.10 -1.70 9.00
CA TRP A 79 5.24 -2.76 9.53
C TRP A 79 5.66 -3.07 10.97
N GLY A 80 4.71 -3.07 11.89
CA GLY A 80 4.92 -3.50 13.26
C GLY A 80 4.12 -4.77 13.56
N ASP A 81 4.82 -5.81 13.98
CA ASP A 81 4.29 -7.13 14.33
C ASP A 81 4.52 -7.36 15.82
N TYR A 82 3.43 -7.45 16.60
CA TYR A 82 3.51 -7.81 18.00
C TYR A 82 3.44 -9.32 18.13
N TRP A 83 4.43 -9.90 18.80
CA TRP A 83 4.53 -11.33 19.01
C TRP A 83 4.78 -11.65 20.48
N ASP A 84 4.49 -12.89 20.88
CA ASP A 84 4.60 -13.44 22.25
C ASP A 84 3.70 -12.82 23.35
N SER A 85 3.76 -13.39 24.56
CA SER A 85 2.93 -12.94 25.69
C SER A 85 3.41 -11.64 26.35
N GLU A 86 4.65 -11.22 26.08
CA GLU A 86 5.25 -9.98 26.57
C GLU A 86 5.06 -8.82 25.57
N CYS A 87 4.43 -9.09 24.42
CA CYS A 87 4.20 -8.14 23.35
C CYS A 87 5.50 -7.57 22.79
N SER A 88 6.48 -8.45 22.56
CA SER A 88 7.66 -8.13 21.76
C SER A 88 7.25 -7.57 20.41
N LEU A 89 7.98 -6.59 19.89
CA LEU A 89 7.64 -5.87 18.66
C LEU A 89 8.78 -5.99 17.66
N ASP A 90 8.48 -6.61 16.52
CA ASP A 90 9.36 -6.61 15.36
C ASP A 90 8.93 -5.50 14.40
N LEU A 91 9.92 -4.82 13.82
CA LEU A 91 9.72 -3.75 12.85
C LEU A 91 10.37 -4.14 11.52
N THR A 92 9.57 -4.08 10.45
CA THR A 92 10.08 -4.20 9.08
C THR A 92 9.87 -2.87 8.38
N GLU A 93 10.92 -2.34 7.77
CA GLU A 93 10.88 -1.07 7.05
C GLU A 93 11.02 -1.28 5.55
N GLY A 94 10.32 -0.46 4.77
CA GLY A 94 10.36 -0.56 3.32
C GLY A 94 9.87 0.69 2.61
N THR A 95 9.62 0.54 1.32
CA THR A 95 9.05 1.57 0.45
C THR A 95 7.69 1.17 -0.05
N TRP A 96 6.80 2.13 -0.26
CA TRP A 96 5.49 1.89 -0.85
C TRP A 96 5.20 2.88 -1.96
N SER A 97 4.38 2.46 -2.92
CA SER A 97 3.85 3.31 -3.97
C SER A 97 2.42 2.90 -4.33
N LEU A 98 1.68 3.81 -4.93
CA LEU A 98 0.31 3.58 -5.37
C LEU A 98 0.17 4.00 -6.84
N ASP A 99 -0.18 3.04 -7.70
CA ASP A 99 -0.59 3.30 -9.08
C ASP A 99 -2.06 2.87 -9.28
N GLY A 100 -2.94 3.85 -9.47
CA GLY A 100 -4.39 3.64 -9.45
C GLY A 100 -4.88 3.05 -8.13
N LYS A 101 -5.14 1.74 -8.10
CA LYS A 101 -5.53 0.97 -6.90
C LYS A 101 -4.48 -0.06 -6.49
N THR A 102 -3.39 -0.19 -7.24
CA THR A 102 -2.32 -1.14 -6.95
C THR A 102 -1.36 -0.50 -5.96
N LEU A 103 -1.36 -1.01 -4.74
CA LEU A 103 -0.41 -0.66 -3.69
C LEU A 103 0.75 -1.65 -3.79
N THR A 104 1.93 -1.15 -4.14
CA THR A 104 3.16 -1.93 -4.19
C THR A 104 4.00 -1.61 -2.96
N MET A 105 4.43 -2.65 -2.24
CA MET A 105 5.28 -2.55 -1.06
C MET A 105 6.57 -3.32 -1.30
N THR A 106 7.71 -2.79 -0.86
CA THR A 106 9.02 -3.43 -1.05
C THR A 106 9.90 -3.23 0.17
N ASP A 107 10.41 -4.33 0.71
CA ASP A 107 11.35 -4.38 1.84
C ASP A 107 12.48 -5.39 1.58
N GLU A 108 13.15 -5.86 2.64
CA GLU A 108 14.23 -6.83 2.55
C GLU A 108 13.78 -8.25 2.17
N PHE A 109 12.48 -8.57 2.29
CA PHE A 109 11.91 -9.87 1.99
C PHE A 109 11.38 -9.97 0.55
N GLY A 110 11.09 -8.85 -0.09
CA GLY A 110 10.72 -8.81 -1.49
C GLY A 110 9.81 -7.65 -1.86
N THR A 111 9.04 -7.85 -2.93
CA THR A 111 8.03 -6.91 -3.40
C THR A 111 6.68 -7.60 -3.43
N ASP A 112 5.70 -7.01 -2.75
CA ASP A 112 4.32 -7.46 -2.71
C ASP A 112 3.39 -6.43 -3.35
N GLU A 113 2.34 -6.91 -4.02
CA GLU A 113 1.30 -6.08 -4.61
C GLU A 113 -0.06 -6.41 -4.00
N MET A 114 -0.77 -5.36 -3.58
CA MET A 114 -2.14 -5.44 -3.07
C MET A 114 -3.06 -4.50 -3.85
N THR A 115 -4.33 -4.85 -3.94
CA THR A 115 -5.36 -3.93 -4.44
C THR A 115 -6.01 -3.19 -3.28
N VAL A 116 -6.00 -1.86 -3.30
CA VAL A 116 -6.80 -1.03 -2.41
C VAL A 116 -8.27 -1.09 -2.85
N VAL A 117 -9.10 -1.74 -2.03
CA VAL A 117 -10.53 -1.89 -2.27
C VAL A 117 -11.27 -0.60 -1.92
N SER A 118 -10.95 0.00 -0.76
CA SER A 118 -11.51 1.28 -0.32
C SER A 118 -10.67 1.93 0.78
N VAL A 119 -10.76 3.26 0.89
CA VAL A 119 -10.10 4.02 1.95
C VAL A 119 -10.98 5.20 2.39
N SER A 120 -11.10 5.39 3.70
CA SER A 120 -11.76 6.53 4.36
C SER A 120 -10.84 7.14 5.43
N SER A 121 -11.32 8.09 6.23
CA SER A 121 -10.54 8.64 7.34
C SER A 121 -10.27 7.64 8.47
N THR A 122 -11.05 6.55 8.56
CA THR A 122 -11.00 5.59 9.67
C THR A 122 -10.82 4.14 9.24
N LYS A 123 -11.01 3.82 7.96
CA LYS A 123 -10.99 2.45 7.45
C LYS A 123 -10.21 2.35 6.14
N LEU A 124 -9.30 1.39 6.07
CA LEU A 124 -8.60 0.97 4.86
C LEU A 124 -8.95 -0.50 4.60
N VAL A 125 -9.27 -0.83 3.35
CA VAL A 125 -9.48 -2.22 2.94
C VAL A 125 -8.57 -2.50 1.77
N VAL A 126 -7.71 -3.51 1.93
CA VAL A 126 -6.81 -4.02 0.89
C VAL A 126 -7.09 -5.49 0.63
N LYS A 127 -6.70 -5.99 -0.55
CA LYS A 127 -6.73 -7.42 -0.84
C LYS A 127 -5.48 -7.86 -1.60
N SER A 128 -5.03 -9.07 -1.33
CA SER A 128 -4.07 -9.81 -2.15
C SER A 128 -4.82 -10.90 -2.92
N VAL A 129 -4.30 -11.29 -4.09
CA VAL A 129 -4.84 -12.37 -4.89
C VAL A 129 -3.69 -13.25 -5.35
N THR A 130 -3.72 -14.52 -4.97
CA THR A 130 -2.73 -15.51 -5.34
C THR A 130 -3.39 -16.65 -6.09
N THR A 131 -2.74 -17.17 -7.13
CA THR A 131 -3.23 -18.35 -7.85
C THR A 131 -2.34 -19.54 -7.54
N GLU A 132 -2.91 -20.55 -6.89
CA GLU A 132 -2.20 -21.80 -6.56
C GLU A 132 -3.02 -22.99 -7.06
N GLY A 133 -2.39 -23.89 -7.81
CA GLY A 133 -3.08 -25.07 -8.36
C GLY A 133 -4.25 -24.74 -9.32
N GLY A 134 -4.27 -23.54 -9.90
CA GLY A 134 -5.37 -23.05 -10.73
C GLY A 134 -6.57 -22.52 -9.94
N ILE A 135 -6.46 -22.41 -8.62
CA ILE A 135 -7.46 -21.82 -7.73
C ILE A 135 -7.00 -20.41 -7.36
N GLU A 136 -7.89 -19.44 -7.53
CA GLU A 136 -7.69 -18.09 -7.03
C GLU A 136 -8.03 -18.04 -5.54
N TRP A 137 -7.04 -17.65 -4.75
CA TRP A 137 -7.14 -17.34 -3.33
C TRP A 137 -7.11 -15.82 -3.19
N THR A 138 -8.13 -15.28 -2.51
CA THR A 138 -8.18 -13.86 -2.18
C THR A 138 -8.20 -13.71 -0.68
N GLU A 139 -7.25 -12.94 -0.17
CA GLU A 139 -7.20 -12.50 1.22
C GLU A 139 -7.54 -11.02 1.25
N ARG A 140 -8.48 -10.63 2.11
CA ARG A 140 -8.88 -9.24 2.29
C ARG A 140 -8.63 -8.83 3.72
N TYR A 141 -7.87 -7.76 3.89
CA TYR A 141 -7.62 -7.16 5.20
C TYR A 141 -8.41 -5.87 5.33
N THR A 142 -9.02 -5.71 6.50
CA THR A 142 -9.57 -4.43 6.95
C THR A 142 -8.66 -3.88 8.03
N LEU A 143 -8.17 -2.67 7.82
CA LEU A 143 -7.38 -1.91 8.78
C LEU A 143 -8.17 -0.69 9.27
N THR A 144 -7.96 -0.33 10.53
CA THR A 144 -8.54 0.86 11.15
C THR A 144 -7.47 1.90 11.40
N LYS A 145 -7.80 3.18 11.23
CA LYS A 145 -6.86 4.26 11.55
C LYS A 145 -6.50 4.21 13.03
N ALA A 146 -5.21 4.22 13.37
CA ALA A 146 -4.80 4.30 14.77
C ALA A 146 -5.28 5.62 15.39
N ALA A 147 -5.72 5.58 16.65
CA ALA A 147 -6.04 6.80 17.38
C ALA A 147 -4.75 7.62 17.56
N GLN A 148 -4.84 8.92 17.28
CA GLN A 148 -3.76 9.89 17.53
C GLN A 148 -3.58 10.15 19.02
#